data_AF-A0A6A3BD25-F1
#
_entry.id   AF-A0A6A3BD25-F1
#
_cell.length_a   1.000
_cell.length_b   1.000
_cell.length_c   1.000
_cell.angle_alpha   90.00
_cell.angle_beta   90.00
_cell.angle_gamma   90.00
#
_symmetry.space_group_name_H-M   'P 1'
#
loop_
_entity.id
_entity.type
_entity.pdbx_description
1 polymer ?
#
loop_
_entity_poly.entity_id
_entity_poly.type
_entity_poly.pdbx_seq_one_letter_code
_entity_poly.pdbx_strand_id
1 'polypeptide(L)'
;MESSVDSKRNQSSNGAYGEDILSNLPVRAGLNLFNDELVKYQGFWFPGIIVEGILRAQRHFQANSSDIFLCTAPKTGTTWMKTLTFAIVLRTTTCNHCNPLLSKSPQDLLRNLITKDPENPLIPTHIPFSYLPKSVSDPSSSWYWKASLDQPDKVLFLKYEEMKEDTAFYVAKLAGFIGYGFTSEEKRDGVVEKIVRMCSFDHLRNLEVNKNGKF
;
A
#
# COMPACT_ATOMS: atom_id res chain seq x y z
N MET A 1 2.11 -49.40 -15.64
CA MET A 1 3.33 -49.07 -14.86
C MET A 1 3.47 -47.56 -14.89
N GLU A 2 2.73 -46.90 -14.00
CA GLU A 2 2.86 -45.48 -13.72
C GLU A 2 4.13 -45.28 -12.88
N SER A 3 4.98 -44.32 -13.27
CA SER A 3 6.09 -43.87 -12.45
C SER A 3 5.83 -42.42 -12.06
N SER A 4 5.48 -42.27 -10.79
CA SER A 4 5.31 -41.02 -10.04
C SER A 4 6.58 -40.17 -10.06
N VAL A 5 6.42 -38.87 -10.34
CA VAL A 5 7.43 -37.86 -9.99
C VAL A 5 6.82 -36.98 -8.90
N ASP A 6 7.10 -37.37 -7.66
CA ASP A 6 6.84 -36.58 -6.46
C ASP A 6 7.69 -35.31 -6.47
N SER A 7 7.05 -34.17 -6.68
CA SER A 7 7.63 -32.85 -6.43
C SER A 7 7.39 -32.47 -4.97
N LYS A 8 8.40 -32.72 -4.13
CA LYS A 8 8.44 -32.29 -2.73
C LYS A 8 8.38 -30.76 -2.64
N ARG A 9 7.20 -30.21 -2.30
CA ARG A 9 7.10 -28.86 -1.70
C ARG A 9 7.47 -28.95 -0.22
N ASN A 10 8.50 -28.19 0.15
CA ASN A 10 8.95 -28.01 1.52
C ASN A 10 7.79 -27.52 2.41
N GLN A 11 7.47 -28.31 3.42
CA GLN A 11 6.56 -27.94 4.51
C GLN A 11 7.25 -26.89 5.39
N SER A 12 6.65 -25.71 5.47
CA SER A 12 6.76 -24.86 6.67
C SER A 12 5.39 -24.91 7.34
N SER A 13 5.38 -25.40 8.58
CA SER A 13 4.20 -25.70 9.39
C SER A 13 3.51 -24.40 9.83
N ASN A 14 2.66 -23.85 8.97
CA ASN A 14 1.53 -22.97 9.32
C ASN A 14 0.50 -22.76 8.18
N GLY A 15 0.56 -23.54 7.08
CA GLY A 15 -0.31 -23.38 5.90
C GLY A 15 -1.72 -23.97 6.00
N ALA A 16 -2.01 -24.82 6.99
CA ALA A 16 -3.22 -25.65 6.97
C ALA A 16 -4.55 -24.89 7.12
N TYR A 17 -4.58 -23.76 7.85
CA TYR A 17 -5.86 -23.08 8.14
C TYR A 17 -6.33 -22.17 7.00
N GLY A 18 -5.40 -21.51 6.32
CA GLY A 18 -5.72 -20.64 5.18
C GLY A 18 -6.29 -21.45 4.02
N GLU A 19 -5.65 -22.59 3.72
CA GLU A 19 -6.07 -23.51 2.67
C GLU A 19 -7.47 -24.11 2.93
N ASP A 20 -7.82 -24.42 4.19
CA ASP A 20 -9.13 -24.98 4.56
C ASP A 20 -10.30 -23.98 4.45
N ILE A 21 -10.06 -22.68 4.70
CA ILE A 21 -11.07 -21.67 4.41
C ILE A 21 -11.23 -21.49 2.90
N LEU A 22 -10.12 -21.40 2.17
CA LEU A 22 -10.13 -21.11 0.75
C LEU A 22 -10.78 -22.23 -0.07
N SER A 23 -10.60 -23.49 0.33
CA SER A 23 -11.18 -24.66 -0.34
C SER A 23 -12.71 -24.68 -0.37
N ASN A 24 -13.35 -24.00 0.60
CA ASN A 24 -14.81 -23.96 0.74
C ASN A 24 -15.46 -22.73 0.09
N LEU A 25 -14.66 -21.82 -0.48
CA LEU A 25 -15.16 -20.58 -1.08
C LEU A 25 -15.46 -20.75 -2.57
N PRO A 26 -16.48 -20.05 -3.12
CA PRO A 26 -16.74 -20.08 -4.56
C PRO A 26 -15.55 -19.57 -5.37
N VAL A 27 -15.23 -20.28 -6.46
CA VAL A 27 -14.12 -19.96 -7.37
C VAL A 27 -14.66 -19.62 -8.77
N ARG A 28 -13.98 -18.71 -9.48
CA ARG A 28 -14.22 -18.44 -10.91
C ARG A 28 -12.92 -18.15 -11.66
N ALA A 29 -12.93 -18.34 -12.98
CA ALA A 29 -11.82 -17.90 -13.83
C ALA A 29 -11.65 -16.38 -13.77
N GLY A 30 -10.41 -15.91 -13.60
CA GLY A 30 -10.05 -14.51 -13.72
C GLY A 30 -10.01 -14.02 -15.18
N LEU A 31 -9.67 -12.75 -15.36
CA LEU A 31 -9.28 -12.23 -16.68
C LEU A 31 -7.90 -12.83 -17.01
N ASN A 32 -7.77 -13.50 -18.15
CA ASN A 32 -6.68 -14.39 -18.63
C ASN A 32 -5.23 -13.83 -18.62
N LEU A 33 -4.89 -12.84 -17.81
CA LEU A 33 -3.54 -12.25 -17.74
C LEU A 33 -2.54 -13.14 -16.96
N PHE A 34 -3.00 -14.07 -16.12
CA PHE A 34 -2.11 -14.90 -15.27
C PHE A 34 -2.58 -16.33 -14.97
N ASN A 35 -3.63 -16.84 -15.64
CA ASN A 35 -4.24 -18.14 -15.28
C ASN A 35 -4.78 -18.17 -13.82
N ASP A 36 -5.14 -17.00 -13.29
CA ASP A 36 -5.52 -16.83 -11.88
C ASP A 36 -6.99 -17.19 -11.65
N GLU A 37 -7.23 -18.19 -10.82
CA GLU A 37 -8.52 -18.44 -10.19
C GLU A 37 -8.81 -17.35 -9.14
N LEU A 38 -10.01 -16.77 -9.23
CA LEU A 38 -10.50 -15.80 -8.25
C LEU A 38 -11.37 -16.51 -7.22
N VAL A 39 -11.15 -16.21 -5.95
CA VAL A 39 -11.91 -16.71 -4.81
C VAL A 39 -12.88 -15.63 -4.34
N LYS A 40 -14.14 -16.00 -4.09
CA LYS A 40 -15.15 -15.09 -3.54
C LYS A 40 -15.04 -15.05 -2.01
N TYR A 41 -14.60 -13.94 -1.45
CA TYR A 41 -14.49 -13.73 -0.01
C TYR A 41 -15.32 -12.52 0.45
N GLN A 42 -16.30 -12.77 1.32
CA GLN A 42 -17.24 -11.78 1.86
C GLN A 42 -17.90 -10.85 0.80
N GLY A 43 -18.19 -11.40 -0.38
CA GLY A 43 -18.92 -10.68 -1.44
C GLY A 43 -18.05 -10.13 -2.58
N PHE A 44 -16.73 -10.09 -2.42
CA PHE A 44 -15.79 -9.63 -3.44
C PHE A 44 -14.92 -10.77 -3.98
N TRP A 45 -14.40 -10.60 -5.20
CA TRP A 45 -13.56 -11.58 -5.88
C TRP A 45 -12.10 -11.14 -5.85
N PHE A 46 -11.22 -12.01 -5.36
CA PHE A 46 -9.78 -11.74 -5.22
C PHE A 46 -8.95 -12.92 -5.70
N PRO A 47 -7.68 -12.69 -6.12
CA PRO A 47 -6.71 -13.77 -6.21
C PRO A 47 -6.56 -14.47 -4.84
N GLY A 48 -6.42 -15.80 -4.81
CA GLY A 48 -6.34 -16.57 -3.55
C GLY A 48 -5.26 -16.07 -2.59
N ILE A 49 -4.10 -15.70 -3.10
CA ILE A 49 -2.99 -15.12 -2.33
C ILE A 49 -3.38 -13.83 -1.57
N ILE A 50 -4.29 -13.04 -2.14
CA ILE A 50 -4.78 -11.82 -1.50
C ILE A 50 -5.74 -12.16 -0.36
N VAL A 51 -6.61 -13.17 -0.55
CA VAL A 51 -7.52 -13.63 0.51
C VAL A 51 -6.74 -14.21 1.69
N GLU A 52 -5.73 -15.04 1.43
CA GLU A 52 -4.83 -15.56 2.46
C GLU A 52 -4.15 -14.42 3.22
N GLY A 53 -3.68 -13.41 2.49
CA GLY A 53 -3.08 -12.21 3.08
C GLY A 53 -4.03 -11.42 3.96
N ILE A 54 -5.28 -11.24 3.54
CA ILE A 54 -6.33 -10.59 4.34
C ILE A 54 -6.57 -11.40 5.63
N LEU A 55 -6.78 -12.71 5.52
CA LEU A 55 -7.05 -13.59 6.66
C LEU A 55 -5.91 -13.55 7.68
N ARG A 56 -4.66 -13.59 7.19
CA ARG A 56 -3.47 -13.52 8.05
C ARG A 56 -3.35 -12.17 8.74
N ALA A 57 -3.55 -11.07 8.01
CA ALA A 57 -3.50 -9.73 8.57
C ALA A 57 -4.61 -9.52 9.63
N GLN A 58 -5.85 -9.92 9.35
CA GLN A 58 -6.97 -9.78 10.28
C GLN A 58 -6.75 -10.50 11.62
N ARG A 59 -5.96 -11.58 11.63
CA ARG A 59 -5.67 -12.36 12.85
C ARG A 59 -4.47 -11.85 13.63
N HIS A 60 -3.40 -11.50 12.93
CA HIS A 60 -2.09 -11.33 13.55
C HIS A 60 -1.60 -9.89 13.54
N PHE A 61 -2.16 -9.03 12.69
CA PHE A 61 -1.70 -7.65 12.60
C PHE A 61 -2.21 -6.81 13.78
N GLN A 62 -1.26 -6.18 14.47
CA GLN A 62 -1.54 -5.19 15.51
C GLN A 62 -0.98 -3.85 15.06
N ALA A 63 -1.87 -2.87 14.95
CA ALA A 63 -1.50 -1.52 14.55
C ALA A 63 -0.75 -0.81 15.69
N ASN A 64 0.34 -0.13 15.35
CA ASN A 64 0.98 0.83 16.24
C ASN A 64 0.39 2.22 16.00
N SER A 65 0.44 3.09 17.00
CA SER A 65 -0.04 4.48 16.87
C SER A 65 0.76 5.32 15.86
N SER A 66 1.97 4.88 15.50
CA SER A 66 2.82 5.50 14.48
C SER A 66 2.56 4.97 13.07
N ASP A 67 1.70 3.96 12.90
CA ASP A 67 1.47 3.34 11.60
C ASP A 67 0.64 4.25 10.69
N ILE A 68 1.09 4.40 9.44
CA ILE A 68 0.45 5.21 8.42
C ILE A 68 0.05 4.28 7.27
N PHE A 69 -1.26 4.09 7.14
CA PHE A 69 -1.84 3.23 6.11
C PHE A 69 -2.04 4.01 4.82
N LEU A 70 -1.41 3.53 3.75
CA LEU A 70 -1.64 4.07 2.41
C LEU A 70 -2.57 3.15 1.62
N CYS A 71 -3.87 3.46 1.69
CA CYS A 71 -4.91 2.68 1.05
C CYS A 71 -5.22 3.22 -0.36
N THR A 72 -5.05 2.39 -1.39
CA THR A 72 -5.31 2.79 -2.77
C THR A 72 -6.03 1.69 -3.52
N ALA A 73 -6.85 2.03 -4.52
CA ALA A 73 -7.34 1.02 -5.45
C ALA A 73 -6.21 0.63 -6.42
N PRO A 74 -6.15 -0.63 -6.90
CA PRO A 74 -5.16 -1.02 -7.90
C PRO A 74 -5.22 -0.10 -9.13
N LYS A 75 -4.04 0.29 -9.63
CA LYS A 75 -3.85 1.10 -10.85
C LYS A 75 -4.42 2.54 -10.80
N THR A 76 -4.86 3.05 -9.64
CA THR A 76 -5.31 4.46 -9.49
C THR A 76 -4.19 5.39 -9.03
N GLY A 77 -3.02 5.34 -9.67
CA GLY A 77 -1.88 6.20 -9.30
C GLY A 77 -1.10 5.77 -8.05
N THR A 78 -1.16 4.49 -7.70
CA THR A 78 -0.58 3.91 -6.48
C THR A 78 0.91 4.21 -6.32
N THR A 79 1.68 4.10 -7.40
CA THR A 79 3.13 4.42 -7.41
C THR A 79 3.40 5.87 -7.05
N TRP A 80 2.64 6.80 -7.64
CA TRP A 80 2.82 8.23 -7.44
C TRP A 80 2.46 8.65 -6.01
N MET A 81 1.36 8.10 -5.47
CA MET A 81 0.99 8.34 -4.09
C MET A 81 2.02 7.74 -3.10
N LYS A 82 2.51 6.52 -3.38
CA LYS A 82 3.56 5.88 -2.58
C LYS A 82 4.84 6.72 -2.56
N THR A 83 5.27 7.26 -3.70
CA THR A 83 6.51 8.05 -3.78
C THR A 83 6.37 9.38 -3.04
N LEU A 84 5.25 10.09 -3.20
CA LEU A 84 5.00 11.34 -2.48
C LEU A 84 4.99 11.12 -0.97
N THR A 85 4.22 10.14 -0.49
CA THR A 85 4.11 9.84 0.94
C THR A 85 5.46 9.40 1.52
N PHE A 86 6.19 8.54 0.80
CA PHE A 86 7.52 8.12 1.21
C PHE A 86 8.51 9.29 1.27
N ALA A 87 8.52 10.16 0.26
CA ALA A 87 9.38 11.35 0.25
C ALA A 87 9.07 12.30 1.42
N ILE A 88 7.80 12.47 1.78
CA ILE A 88 7.35 13.26 2.94
C ILE A 88 7.93 12.69 4.23
N VAL A 89 7.81 11.39 4.49
CA VAL A 89 8.31 10.75 5.72
C VAL A 89 9.85 10.71 5.75
N LEU A 90 10.46 10.38 4.61
CA LEU A 90 11.91 10.24 4.49
C LEU A 90 12.66 11.55 4.79
N ARG A 91 12.10 12.69 4.38
CA ARG A 91 12.77 13.99 4.55
C ARG A 91 13.04 14.34 6.02
N THR A 92 12.25 13.80 6.94
CA THR A 92 12.40 14.05 8.38
C THR A 92 13.29 13.02 9.07
N THR A 93 13.56 11.89 8.42
CA THR A 93 14.30 10.76 9.03
C THR A 93 15.70 10.55 8.47
N THR A 94 16.04 11.15 7.33
CA THR A 94 17.34 10.91 6.66
C THR A 94 18.07 12.20 6.29
N CYS A 95 19.41 12.10 6.20
CA CYS A 95 20.26 13.20 5.73
C CYS A 95 20.12 13.39 4.20
N ASN A 96 20.22 14.66 3.75
CA ASN A 96 19.93 15.12 2.38
C ASN A 96 20.64 14.39 1.22
N HIS A 97 21.62 13.53 1.49
CA HIS A 97 22.46 12.85 0.49
C HIS A 97 22.11 11.37 0.24
N CYS A 98 21.15 10.78 0.97
CA CYS A 98 20.87 9.34 0.91
C CYS A 98 19.41 9.01 0.56
N ASN A 99 18.83 9.64 -0.48
CA ASN A 99 17.42 9.39 -0.82
C ASN A 99 17.23 8.04 -1.55
N PRO A 100 16.56 7.03 -0.94
CA PRO A 100 16.38 5.71 -1.54
C PRO A 100 15.47 5.70 -2.76
N LEU A 101 14.66 6.74 -3.00
CA LEU A 101 13.81 6.86 -4.19
C LEU A 101 14.62 6.98 -5.50
N LEU A 102 15.90 7.32 -5.42
CA LEU A 102 16.79 7.41 -6.57
C LEU A 102 17.41 6.05 -6.95
N SER A 103 17.41 5.08 -6.04
CA SER A 103 18.12 3.79 -6.19
C SER A 103 17.25 2.55 -6.01
N LYS A 104 15.98 2.69 -5.59
CA LYS A 104 15.03 1.58 -5.43
C LYS A 104 13.66 1.93 -5.98
N SER A 105 12.95 0.93 -6.48
CA SER A 105 11.56 1.09 -6.89
C SER A 105 10.66 1.37 -5.67
N PRO A 106 9.62 2.20 -5.80
CA PRO A 106 8.64 2.44 -4.73
C PRO A 106 7.96 1.17 -4.20
N GLN A 107 7.89 0.12 -5.03
CA GLN A 107 7.34 -1.18 -4.62
C GLN A 107 8.31 -1.97 -3.72
N ASP A 108 9.62 -1.72 -3.83
CA ASP A 108 10.65 -2.36 -3.01
C ASP A 108 10.86 -1.63 -1.68
N LEU A 109 10.51 -0.35 -1.63
CA LEU A 109 10.67 0.51 -0.46
C LEU A 109 9.57 0.34 0.59
N LEU A 110 8.39 -0.11 0.17
CA LEU A 110 7.22 -0.21 1.04
C LEU A 110 6.74 -1.65 1.14
N ARG A 111 6.76 -2.18 2.36
CA ARG A 111 6.28 -3.53 2.66
C ARG A 111 4.80 -3.53 3.00
N ASN A 112 4.09 -4.59 2.60
CA ASN A 112 2.66 -4.74 2.87
C ASN A 112 2.39 -5.15 4.33
N LEU A 113 1.11 -5.27 4.69
CA LEU A 113 0.66 -5.63 6.05
C LEU A 113 1.28 -6.91 6.62
N ILE A 114 1.67 -7.86 5.77
CA ILE A 114 2.22 -9.16 6.20
C ILE A 114 3.73 -9.07 6.46
N THR A 115 4.40 -8.19 5.73
CA THR A 115 5.87 -8.08 5.69
C THR A 115 6.36 -6.74 6.22
N LYS A 116 5.50 -6.02 6.97
CA LYS A 116 5.74 -4.68 7.50
C LYS A 116 7.13 -4.57 8.13
N ASP A 117 7.83 -3.51 7.75
CA ASP A 117 9.10 -3.10 8.36
C ASP A 117 8.80 -2.30 9.64
N PRO A 118 9.29 -2.74 10.82
CA PRO A 118 9.09 -2.01 12.08
C PRO A 118 9.65 -0.58 12.08
N GLU A 119 10.67 -0.30 11.27
CA GLU A 119 11.33 1.02 11.20
C GLU A 119 10.64 1.98 10.23
N ASN A 120 9.76 1.48 9.36
CA ASN A 120 9.04 2.29 8.39
C ASN A 120 7.54 2.35 8.75
N PRO A 121 7.01 3.53 9.11
CA PRO A 121 5.61 3.67 9.48
C PRO A 121 4.65 3.45 8.30
N LEU A 122 5.13 3.50 7.05
CA LEU A 122 4.27 3.46 5.86
C LEU A 122 3.88 2.04 5.45
N ILE A 123 2.58 1.78 5.41
CA ILE A 123 2.01 0.47 5.07
C ILE A 123 1.03 0.62 3.89
N PRO A 124 1.45 0.34 2.64
CA PRO A 124 0.55 0.33 1.51
C PRO A 124 -0.39 -0.87 1.53
N THR A 125 -1.63 -0.65 1.13
CA THR A 125 -2.63 -1.72 0.98
C THR A 125 -3.66 -1.42 -0.12
N HIS A 126 -4.16 -2.49 -0.72
CA HIS A 126 -5.31 -2.48 -1.64
C HIS A 126 -6.55 -3.11 -1.02
N ILE A 127 -6.49 -3.45 0.27
CA ILE A 127 -7.58 -4.09 0.99
C ILE A 127 -8.72 -3.08 1.18
N PRO A 128 -9.98 -3.44 0.85
CA PRO A 128 -11.12 -2.57 1.12
C PRO A 128 -11.28 -2.31 2.62
N PHE A 129 -11.82 -1.16 2.99
CA PHE A 129 -11.87 -0.71 4.39
C PHE A 129 -12.45 -1.76 5.36
N SER A 130 -13.55 -2.43 4.99
CA SER A 130 -14.23 -3.44 5.80
C SER A 130 -13.39 -4.71 6.05
N TYR A 131 -12.30 -4.90 5.32
CA TYR A 131 -11.42 -6.06 5.42
C TYR A 131 -10.10 -5.74 6.15
N LEU A 132 -9.87 -4.47 6.52
CA LEU A 132 -8.71 -4.13 7.33
C LEU A 132 -8.75 -4.85 8.70
N PRO A 133 -7.60 -5.08 9.34
CA PRO A 133 -7.57 -5.61 10.69
C PRO A 133 -8.36 -4.72 11.66
N LYS A 134 -9.04 -5.33 12.64
CA LYS A 134 -9.84 -4.61 13.65
C LYS A 134 -9.03 -3.62 14.50
N SER A 135 -7.71 -3.81 14.59
CA SER A 135 -6.78 -2.88 15.24
C SER A 135 -6.61 -1.56 14.46
N VAL A 136 -7.05 -1.51 13.19
CA VAL A 136 -6.90 -0.38 12.27
C VAL A 136 -8.24 0.31 12.00
N SER A 137 -9.28 -0.47 11.71
CA SER A 137 -10.57 0.06 11.28
C SER A 137 -11.69 -0.16 12.30
N ASP A 138 -12.55 0.84 12.41
CA ASP A 138 -13.78 0.76 13.18
C ASP A 138 -14.87 0.04 12.36
N PRO A 139 -15.57 -0.97 12.92
CA PRO A 139 -16.64 -1.68 12.23
C PRO A 139 -17.86 -0.81 11.84
N SER A 140 -17.98 0.41 12.37
CA SER A 140 -19.09 1.32 12.06
C SER A 140 -19.04 1.94 10.67
N SER A 141 -17.88 1.96 9.99
CA SER A 141 -17.75 2.47 8.62
C SER A 141 -17.55 1.34 7.61
N SER A 142 -18.33 1.37 6.52
CA SER A 142 -18.28 0.32 5.49
C SER A 142 -17.31 0.60 4.33
N TRP A 143 -16.82 1.83 4.17
CA TRP A 143 -15.90 2.24 3.10
C TRP A 143 -15.11 3.51 3.44
N TYR A 144 -13.97 3.70 2.75
CA TYR A 144 -12.97 4.74 3.07
C TYR A 144 -13.51 6.17 3.14
N TRP A 145 -14.39 6.58 2.22
CA TRP A 145 -14.90 7.95 2.27
C TRP A 145 -15.86 8.18 3.43
N LYS A 146 -16.73 7.20 3.76
CA LYS A 146 -17.57 7.32 4.95
C LYS A 146 -16.70 7.41 6.21
N ALA A 147 -15.66 6.59 6.30
CA ALA A 147 -14.68 6.68 7.38
C ALA A 147 -13.98 8.05 7.45
N SER A 148 -13.68 8.69 6.31
CA SER A 148 -13.10 10.05 6.29
C SER A 148 -14.05 11.15 6.77
N LEU A 149 -15.37 10.94 6.67
CA LEU A 149 -16.36 11.86 7.21
C LEU A 149 -16.59 11.62 8.70
N ASP A 150 -16.58 10.36 9.13
CA ASP A 150 -16.85 9.97 10.52
C ASP A 150 -15.63 10.19 11.42
N GLN A 151 -14.41 10.06 10.87
CA GLN A 151 -13.15 10.14 11.60
C GLN A 151 -12.12 10.97 10.81
N PRO A 152 -12.37 12.28 10.59
CA PRO A 152 -11.52 13.13 9.75
C PRO A 152 -10.10 13.30 10.26
N ASP A 153 -9.85 13.11 11.56
CA ASP A 153 -8.51 13.14 12.16
C ASP A 153 -7.71 11.84 11.95
N LYS A 154 -8.37 10.76 11.51
CA LYS A 154 -7.75 9.44 11.30
C LYS A 154 -7.77 8.96 9.86
N VAL A 155 -8.71 9.45 9.04
CA VAL A 155 -8.84 9.03 7.64
C VAL A 155 -8.90 10.25 6.73
N LEU A 156 -7.83 10.47 5.96
CA LEU A 156 -7.81 11.46 4.88
C LEU A 156 -8.18 10.78 3.56
N PHE A 157 -9.26 11.26 2.93
CA PHE A 157 -9.65 10.82 1.59
C PHE A 157 -9.16 11.81 0.54
N LEU A 158 -8.46 11.31 -0.48
CA LEU A 158 -7.90 12.11 -1.58
C LEU A 158 -8.37 11.53 -2.92
N LYS A 159 -8.75 12.41 -3.85
CA LYS A 159 -9.01 12.04 -5.25
C LYS A 159 -7.78 12.33 -6.09
N TYR A 160 -7.49 11.44 -7.03
CA TYR A 160 -6.32 11.54 -7.89
C TYR A 160 -6.35 12.82 -8.74
N GLU A 161 -7.52 13.18 -9.27
CA GLU A 161 -7.74 14.32 -10.14
C GLU A 161 -7.47 15.62 -9.38
N GLU A 162 -8.04 15.77 -8.19
CA GLU A 162 -7.85 16.95 -7.32
C GLU A 162 -6.36 17.10 -6.95
N MET A 163 -5.67 16.01 -6.64
CA MET A 163 -4.23 16.03 -6.37
C MET A 163 -3.38 16.43 -7.57
N LYS A 164 -3.81 16.06 -8.78
CA LYS A 164 -3.12 16.41 -10.00
C LYS A 164 -3.27 17.89 -10.34
N GLU A 165 -4.41 18.49 -10.00
CA GLU A 165 -4.67 19.93 -10.19
C GLU A 165 -3.78 20.80 -9.31
N ASP A 166 -3.58 20.44 -8.03
CA ASP A 166 -2.69 21.17 -7.12
C ASP A 166 -1.86 20.24 -6.24
N THR A 167 -0.82 19.64 -6.83
CA THR A 167 -0.01 18.64 -6.13
C THR A 167 0.72 19.23 -4.92
N ALA A 168 1.19 20.48 -4.98
CA ALA A 168 1.92 21.10 -3.89
C ALA A 168 1.03 21.30 -2.66
N PHE A 169 -0.20 21.79 -2.86
CA PHE A 169 -1.19 21.90 -1.80
C PHE A 169 -1.49 20.54 -1.16
N TYR A 170 -1.76 19.51 -1.96
CA TYR A 170 -2.11 18.19 -1.45
C TYR A 170 -0.94 17.47 -0.76
N VAL A 171 0.29 17.71 -1.21
CA VAL A 171 1.50 17.25 -0.51
C VAL A 171 1.61 17.90 0.86
N ALA A 172 1.40 19.21 0.95
CA ALA A 172 1.42 19.92 2.24
C ALA A 172 0.26 19.48 3.16
N LYS A 173 -0.94 19.27 2.61
CA LYS A 173 -2.12 18.76 3.32
C LYS A 173 -1.87 17.36 3.87
N LEU A 174 -1.39 16.45 3.02
CA LEU A 174 -1.05 15.09 3.42
C LEU A 174 0.00 15.10 4.52
N ALA A 175 1.09 15.84 4.34
CA ALA A 175 2.17 15.97 5.32
C ALA A 175 1.67 16.44 6.69
N GLY A 176 0.81 17.48 6.72
CA GLY A 176 0.19 17.94 7.96
C GLY A 176 -0.68 16.88 8.62
N PHE A 177 -1.48 16.17 7.82
CA PHE A 177 -2.37 15.11 8.30
C PHE A 177 -1.62 13.93 8.93
N ILE A 178 -0.53 13.46 8.32
CA ILE A 178 0.24 12.31 8.83
C ILE A 178 1.24 12.67 9.94
N GLY A 179 1.25 13.91 10.43
CA GLY A 179 2.17 14.37 11.49
C GLY A 179 3.57 14.74 11.01
N TYR A 180 3.78 14.86 9.71
CA TYR A 180 5.05 15.24 9.07
C TYR A 180 4.92 16.60 8.37
N GLY A 181 4.22 17.57 8.98
CA GLY A 181 3.93 18.88 8.37
C GLY A 181 5.19 19.68 8.02
N PHE A 182 5.10 20.52 6.99
CA PHE A 182 6.22 21.38 6.58
C PHE A 182 6.32 22.62 7.47
N THR A 183 7.54 22.94 7.92
CA THR A 183 7.83 24.19 8.63
C THR A 183 7.72 25.40 7.71
N SER A 184 7.60 26.59 8.28
CA SER A 184 7.61 27.84 7.49
C SER A 184 8.93 28.04 6.74
N GLU A 185 10.03 27.54 7.26
CA GLU A 185 11.35 27.55 6.60
C GLU A 185 11.37 26.59 5.41
N GLU A 186 10.95 25.33 5.60
CA GLU A 186 10.85 24.36 4.50
C GLU A 186 9.97 24.87 3.35
N LYS A 187 8.89 25.59 3.66
CA LYS A 187 8.02 26.21 2.64
C LYS A 187 8.71 27.35 1.91
N ARG A 188 9.43 28.24 2.62
CA ARG A 188 10.19 29.32 1.98
C ARG A 188 11.33 28.79 1.10
N ASP A 189 11.95 27.70 1.53
CA ASP A 189 13.06 27.06 0.84
C ASP A 189 12.61 26.17 -0.35
N GLY A 190 11.31 26.09 -0.61
CA GLY A 190 10.76 25.35 -1.74
C GLY A 190 10.86 23.83 -1.60
N VAL A 191 10.88 23.29 -0.38
CA VAL A 191 11.01 21.85 -0.11
C VAL A 191 9.81 21.08 -0.67
N VAL A 192 8.61 21.66 -0.60
CA VAL A 192 7.38 21.07 -1.15
C VAL A 192 7.53 20.87 -2.64
N GLU A 193 7.94 21.91 -3.37
CA GLU A 193 8.15 21.92 -4.81
C GLU A 193 9.26 20.95 -5.20
N LYS A 194 10.33 20.85 -4.39
CA LYS A 194 11.40 19.87 -4.59
C LYS A 194 10.86 18.44 -4.52
N ILE A 195 10.00 18.12 -3.55
CA ILE A 195 9.36 16.79 -3.44
C ILE A 195 8.45 16.54 -4.64
N VAL A 196 7.58 17.50 -5.00
CA VAL A 196 6.69 17.38 -6.15
C VAL A 196 7.47 17.10 -7.43
N ARG A 197 8.55 17.86 -7.68
CA ARG A 197 9.41 17.67 -8.86
C ARG A 197 10.08 16.30 -8.86
N MET A 198 10.62 15.87 -7.72
CA MET A 198 11.28 14.57 -7.58
C MET A 198 10.32 13.38 -7.75
N CYS A 199 9.08 13.52 -7.29
CA CYS A 199 8.07 12.47 -7.43
C CYS A 199 7.23 12.62 -8.71
N SER A 200 7.56 13.56 -9.60
CA SER A 200 6.85 13.75 -10.87
C SER A 200 6.97 12.52 -11.76
N PHE A 201 5.96 12.31 -12.60
CA PHE A 201 5.94 11.17 -13.53
C PHE A 201 7.16 11.19 -14.47
N ASP A 202 7.51 12.37 -14.99
CA ASP A 202 8.65 12.55 -15.88
C ASP A 202 9.97 12.21 -15.19
N HIS A 203 10.14 12.58 -13.92
CA HIS A 203 11.35 12.23 -13.20
C HIS A 203 11.40 10.72 -12.93
N LEU A 204 10.34 10.15 -12.34
CA LEU A 204 10.30 8.74 -11.94
C LEU A 204 10.47 7.79 -13.13
N ARG A 205 9.83 8.07 -14.27
CA ARG A 205 9.94 7.25 -15.49
C ARG A 205 11.36 7.22 -16.07
N ASN A 206 12.13 8.30 -15.85
CA ASN A 206 13.48 8.45 -16.39
C ASN A 206 14.58 7.92 -15.46
N LEU A 207 14.25 7.43 -14.26
CA LEU A 207 15.20 6.75 -13.38
C LEU A 207 15.55 5.36 -13.92
N GLU A 208 16.84 5.00 -13.94
CA GLU A 208 17.34 3.71 -14.44
C GLU A 208 16.61 2.51 -13.81
N VAL A 209 16.33 2.59 -12.51
CA VAL A 209 15.60 1.54 -11.76
C VAL A 209 14.18 1.29 -12.29
N ASN A 210 13.58 2.26 -12.99
CA ASN A 210 12.22 2.17 -13.52
C ASN A 210 12.18 1.94 -15.05
N LYS A 211 13.29 2.08 -15.76
CA LYS A 211 13.36 1.87 -17.22
C LYS A 211 13.20 0.41 -17.65
N ASN A 212 13.57 -0.53 -16.77
CA ASN A 212 13.51 -1.98 -17.04
C ASN A 212 12.27 -2.66 -16.43
N GLY A 213 11.18 -1.92 -16.19
CA GLY A 213 10.06 -2.36 -15.37
C GLY A 213 9.52 -3.76 -15.70
N LYS A 214 9.73 -4.71 -14.78
CA LYS A 214 8.80 -5.83 -14.56
C LYS A 214 7.54 -5.25 -13.92
N PHE A 215 6.55 -4.91 -14.74
CA PHE A 215 5.23 -4.46 -14.28
C PHE A 215 4.28 -5.63 -14.05
#